data_AF-A0A0M2F054-F1
#
_entry.id   AF-A0A0M2F054-F1
#
_cell.length_a   1.000
_cell.length_b   1.000
_cell.length_c   1.000
_cell.angle_alpha   90.00
_cell.angle_beta   90.00
_cell.angle_gamma   90.00
#
_symmetry.space_group_name_H-M   'P 1'
#
loop_
_entity.id
_entity.type
_entity.pdbx_description
1 polymer ?
#
loop_
_entity_poly.entity_id
_entity_poly.type
_entity_poly.pdbx_seq_one_letter_code
_entity_poly.pdbx_strand_id
1 'polypeptide(L)'
;MSQTTLKQSENYTDIPDTILSEYFRNAGDMLADESAMLGAVIRSMLAGGEPLTNKTIILRLMELLESTDDVVKGDVIRKTLEIIVDHTTDDI
;
A
#
# COMPACT_ATOMS: atom_id res chain seq x y z
N MET A 1 -15.72 10.84 31.55
CA MET A 1 -14.44 11.32 30.97
C MET A 1 -13.51 10.12 30.97
N SER A 2 -13.08 9.51 29.88
CA SER A 2 -13.13 9.86 28.46
C SER A 2 -13.20 8.55 27.68
N GLN A 3 -14.09 8.48 26.69
CA GLN A 3 -14.23 7.34 25.79
C GLN A 3 -13.28 7.60 24.62
N THR A 4 -12.11 6.98 24.64
CA THR A 4 -11.17 7.02 23.51
C THR A 4 -11.66 6.04 22.46
N THR A 5 -12.38 6.55 21.47
CA THR A 5 -12.74 5.86 20.24
C THR A 5 -11.45 5.43 19.52
N LEU A 6 -11.11 4.15 19.63
CA LEU A 6 -10.13 3.49 18.78
C LEU A 6 -10.65 3.59 17.33
N LYS A 7 -9.96 4.37 16.50
CA LYS A 7 -10.28 4.55 15.10
C LYS A 7 -10.15 3.20 14.38
N GLN A 8 -11.29 2.75 13.86
CA GLN A 8 -11.49 1.94 12.67
C GLN A 8 -10.24 1.25 12.12
N SER A 9 -10.07 -0.02 12.47
CA SER A 9 -9.32 -0.97 11.65
C SER A 9 -10.05 -1.09 10.30
N GLU A 10 -9.64 -0.28 9.32
CA GLU A 10 -9.99 -0.54 7.93
C GLU A 10 -9.41 -1.91 7.58
N ASN A 11 -10.29 -2.91 7.52
CA ASN A 11 -9.94 -4.27 7.16
C ASN A 11 -9.57 -4.27 5.68
N TYR A 12 -8.27 -4.29 5.39
CA TYR A 12 -7.72 -4.53 4.06
C TYR A 12 -7.78 -6.04 3.75
N THR A 13 -9.00 -6.59 3.62
CA THR A 13 -9.20 -8.02 3.31
C THR A 13 -9.18 -8.34 1.82
N ASP A 14 -8.93 -7.36 0.96
CA ASP A 14 -8.96 -7.49 -0.50
C ASP A 14 -7.59 -7.21 -1.16
N ILE A 15 -6.50 -7.33 -0.40
CA ILE A 15 -5.17 -7.37 -1.00
C ILE A 15 -4.97 -8.82 -1.49
N PRO A 16 -4.85 -9.06 -2.80
CA PRO A 16 -4.80 -10.41 -3.38
C PRO A 16 -3.54 -11.18 -2.99
N ASP A 17 -2.54 -10.47 -2.46
CA ASP A 17 -1.33 -11.05 -1.91
C ASP A 17 -1.46 -11.02 -0.38
N THR A 18 -2.02 -12.10 0.16
CA THR A 18 -2.19 -12.30 1.61
C THR A 18 -0.88 -12.07 2.36
N ILE A 19 0.27 -12.31 1.74
CA ILE A 19 1.59 -12.17 2.35
C ILE A 19 2.00 -10.69 2.45
N LEU A 20 1.80 -9.89 1.40
CA LEU A 20 1.96 -8.43 1.51
C LEU A 20 1.00 -7.84 2.55
N SER A 21 -0.26 -8.28 2.55
CA SER A 21 -1.23 -7.85 3.55
C SER A 21 -0.78 -8.19 4.98
N GLU A 22 -0.18 -9.36 5.18
CA GLU A 22 0.38 -9.77 6.47
C GLU A 22 1.64 -8.98 6.82
N TYR A 23 2.52 -8.68 5.86
CA TYR A 23 3.72 -7.88 6.08
C TYR A 23 3.39 -6.48 6.57
N PHE A 24 2.51 -5.76 5.86
CA PHE A 24 2.05 -4.42 6.27
C PHE A 24 1.30 -4.46 7.60
N ARG A 25 0.52 -5.52 7.86
CA ARG A 25 -0.18 -5.68 9.14
C ARG A 25 0.76 -5.98 10.32
N ASN A 26 1.81 -6.76 10.10
CA ASN A 26 2.81 -7.09 11.13
C ASN A 26 3.75 -5.92 11.42
N ALA A 27 4.04 -5.08 10.42
CA ALA A 27 4.85 -3.89 10.60
C ALA A 27 4.16 -2.81 11.44
N GLY A 28 2.82 -2.82 11.50
CA GLY A 28 2.03 -1.94 12.35
C GLY A 28 2.31 -0.46 12.06
N ASP A 29 2.59 0.32 13.12
CA ASP A 29 2.83 1.76 13.01
C ASP A 29 4.09 2.11 12.20
N MET A 30 5.03 1.17 12.00
CA MET A 30 6.28 1.44 11.28
C MET A 30 6.07 1.68 9.79
N LEU A 31 5.02 1.11 9.21
CA LEU A 31 4.66 1.24 7.79
C LEU A 31 3.27 1.85 7.62
N ALA A 32 2.84 2.71 8.56
CA ALA A 32 1.50 3.27 8.55
C ALA A 32 1.23 4.13 7.30
N ASP A 33 2.20 4.94 6.89
CA ASP A 33 2.08 5.80 5.72
C ASP A 33 2.07 4.99 4.41
N GLU A 34 2.96 4.00 4.31
CA GLU A 34 3.03 3.06 3.18
C GLU A 34 1.75 2.23 3.06
N SER A 35 1.22 1.74 4.18
CA SER A 35 -0.04 0.98 4.23
C SER A 35 -1.23 1.83 3.79
N ALA A 36 -1.31 3.07 4.26
CA ALA A 36 -2.38 3.99 3.88
C ALA A 36 -2.33 4.32 2.38
N MET A 37 -1.12 4.52 1.86
CA MET A 37 -0.90 4.81 0.45
C MET A 37 -1.19 3.60 -0.45
N LEU A 38 -0.71 2.41 -0.10
CA LEU A 38 -1.05 1.16 -0.79
C LEU A 38 -2.57 0.93 -0.79
N GLY A 39 -3.22 1.17 0.36
CA GLY A 39 -4.67 1.13 0.48
C GLY A 39 -5.39 2.08 -0.47
N ALA A 40 -4.87 3.29 -0.68
CA ALA A 40 -5.41 4.26 -1.63
C ALA A 40 -5.25 3.78 -3.08
N VAL A 41 -4.10 3.20 -3.43
CA VAL A 41 -3.83 2.62 -4.76
C VAL A 41 -4.80 1.48 -5.05
N ILE A 42 -4.95 0.53 -4.13
CA ILE A 42 -5.85 -0.61 -4.28
C ILE A 42 -7.29 -0.16 -4.46
N ARG A 43 -7.76 0.81 -3.65
CA ARG A 43 -9.11 1.39 -3.81
C ARG A 43 -9.29 2.03 -5.19
N SER A 44 -8.29 2.74 -5.70
CA SER A 44 -8.32 3.31 -7.05
C SER A 44 -8.44 2.23 -8.12
N MET A 45 -7.69 1.14 -7.98
CA MET A 45 -7.68 0.03 -8.93
C MET A 45 -9.02 -0.71 -8.92
N LEU A 46 -9.57 -0.99 -7.74
CA LEU A 46 -10.91 -1.58 -7.58
C LEU A 46 -11.99 -0.70 -8.22
N ALA A 47 -11.92 0.62 -8.02
CA ALA A 47 -12.85 1.56 -8.63
C ALA A 47 -12.71 1.63 -10.16
N GLY A 48 -11.49 1.41 -10.68
CA GLY A 48 -11.19 1.34 -12.12
C GLY A 48 -11.48 -0.03 -12.76
N GLY A 49 -11.81 -1.06 -11.97
CA GLY A 49 -11.93 -2.44 -12.45
C GLY A 49 -10.60 -3.05 -12.90
N GLU A 50 -9.48 -2.53 -12.40
CA GLU A 50 -8.14 -2.99 -12.72
C GLU A 50 -7.81 -4.28 -11.94
N PRO A 51 -7.05 -5.20 -12.55
CA PRO A 51 -6.64 -6.41 -11.85
C PRO A 51 -5.67 -6.06 -10.72
N LEU A 52 -6.03 -6.48 -9.50
CA LEU A 52 -5.14 -6.40 -8.35
C LEU A 52 -4.04 -7.47 -8.53
N THR A 53 -2.91 -7.08 -9.09
CA THR A 53 -1.71 -7.93 -9.20
C THR A 53 -0.50 -7.11 -8.82
N ASN A 54 0.57 -7.75 -8.34
CA ASN A 54 1.81 -7.06 -7.96
C ASN A 54 2.35 -6.20 -9.12
N LYS A 55 2.24 -6.71 -10.36
CA LYS A 55 2.57 -5.96 -11.58
C LYS A 55 1.74 -4.69 -11.73
N THR A 56 0.42 -4.77 -11.59
CA THR A 56 -0.45 -3.59 -11.72
C THR A 56 -0.17 -2.59 -10.60
N ILE A 57 0.01 -3.06 -9.36
CA ILE A 57 0.31 -2.19 -8.22
C ILE A 57 1.63 -1.43 -8.43
N ILE A 58 2.69 -2.13 -8.85
CA ILE A 58 3.99 -1.53 -9.20
C ILE A 58 3.81 -0.42 -10.25
N LEU A 59 3.06 -0.68 -11.32
CA LEU A 59 2.82 0.32 -12.37
C LEU A 59 2.10 1.55 -11.82
N ARG A 60 1.06 1.38 -11.00
CA ARG A 60 0.32 2.49 -10.39
C ARG A 60 1.19 3.32 -9.45
N LEU A 61 2.06 2.68 -8.67
CA LEU A 61 3.01 3.37 -7.79
C LEU A 61 4.04 4.17 -8.57
N MET A 62 4.54 3.64 -9.69
CA MET A 62 5.45 4.38 -10.59
C MET A 62 4.76 5.62 -11.18
N GLU A 63 3.54 5.49 -11.69
CA GLU A 63 2.76 6.62 -12.21
C GLU A 63 2.54 7.72 -11.15
N LEU A 64 2.22 7.31 -9.92
CA LEU A 64 2.07 8.22 -8.79
C LEU A 64 3.39 8.92 -8.45
N LEU A 65 4.51 8.20 -8.46
CA LEU A 65 5.83 8.77 -8.19
C LEU A 65 6.21 9.82 -9.24
N GLU A 66 5.96 9.54 -10.53
CA GLU A 66 6.22 10.47 -11.63
C GLU A 66 5.35 11.73 -11.57
N SER A 67 4.15 11.63 -10.98
CA SER A 67 3.19 12.73 -10.86
C SER A 67 3.28 13.49 -9.53
N THR A 68 4.21 13.12 -8.65
CA THR A 68 4.33 13.69 -7.29
C THR A 68 5.51 14.66 -7.18
N ASP A 69 5.22 15.94 -6.97
CA ASP A 69 6.23 16.97 -6.64
C ASP A 69 6.56 17.03 -5.13
N ASP A 70 5.76 16.41 -4.29
CA ASP A 70 5.95 16.38 -2.84
C ASP A 70 7.03 15.33 -2.47
N VAL A 71 8.19 15.80 -2.04
CA VAL A 71 9.33 14.96 -1.70
C VAL A 71 9.05 13.97 -0.56
N VAL A 72 8.15 14.32 0.38
CA VAL A 72 7.78 13.45 1.50
C VAL A 72 6.88 12.33 0.99
N LYS A 73 5.86 12.67 0.21
CA LYS A 73 4.99 11.66 -0.41
C LYS A 73 5.76 10.78 -1.39
N GLY A 74 6.68 11.36 -2.16
CA GLY A 74 7.56 10.63 -3.06
C GLY A 74 8.45 9.62 -2.33
N ASP A 75 8.89 9.93 -1.10
CA ASP A 75 9.62 8.96 -0.26
C ASP A 75 8.76 7.78 0.16
N VAL A 76 7.52 8.02 0.61
CA VAL A 76 6.57 6.97 0.97
C VAL A 76 6.23 6.08 -0.24
N ILE A 77 6.03 6.69 -1.42
CA ILE A 77 5.79 5.96 -2.67
C ILE A 77 7.00 5.08 -3.02
N ARG A 78 8.21 5.63 -2.93
CA ARG A 78 9.45 4.88 -3.22
C ARG A 78 9.64 3.70 -2.27
N LYS A 79 9.44 3.89 -0.97
CA LYS A 79 9.54 2.82 0.04
C LYS A 79 8.52 1.72 -0.17
N THR A 80 7.29 2.09 -0.50
CA THR A 80 6.23 1.10 -0.78
C THR A 80 6.53 0.32 -2.04
N LEU A 81 7.04 0.99 -3.08
CA LEU A 81 7.51 0.34 -4.30
C LEU A 81 8.64 -0.65 -4.01
N GLU A 82 9.61 -0.25 -3.18
CA GLU A 82 10.73 -1.11 -2.76
C GLU A 82 10.22 -2.40 -2.08
N ILE A 83 9.32 -2.28 -1.10
CA ILE A 83 8.73 -3.43 -0.38
C ILE A 83 8.05 -4.41 -1.35
N ILE A 84 7.24 -3.88 -2.27
CA ILE A 84 6.47 -4.73 -3.19
C ILE A 84 7.38 -5.38 -4.24
N VAL A 85 8.40 -4.67 -4.72
CA VAL A 85 9.38 -5.22 -5.66
C VAL A 85 10.25 -6.28 -4.99
N ASP A 86 10.73 -6.04 -3.77
CA ASP A 86 11.50 -7.02 -2.99
C ASP A 86 10.68 -8.30 -2.77
N HIS A 87 9.43 -8.15 -2.33
CA HIS A 87 8.49 -9.26 -2.16
C HIS A 87 8.21 -10.01 -3.47
N THR A 88 8.00 -9.30 -4.58
CA THR A 88 7.75 -9.93 -5.88
C THR A 88 9.00 -10.63 -6.42
N THR A 89 10.20 -10.19 -6.05
CA THR A 89 11.46 -10.81 -6.48
C THR A 89 11.78 -12.05 -5.65
N ASP A 90 11.38 -12.08 -4.37
CA ASP A 90 11.53 -13.24 -3.48
C ASP A 90 10.59 -14.41 -3.84
N ASP A 91 9.46 -14.12 -4.51
CA ASP A 91 8.45 -15.11 -4.93
C ASP A 91 8.78 -15.84 -6.27
N ILE A 92 9.92 -15.55 -6.92
CA ILE A 92 10.33 -16.10 -8.26
C ILE A 92 11.47 -17.11 -8.13
#